data_AF-A0A3D1IJB4-F1
#
_entry.id   AF-A0A3D1IJB4-F1
#
_cell.length_a   1.000
_cell.length_b   1.000
_cell.length_c   1.000
_cell.angle_alpha   90.00
_cell.angle_beta   90.00
_cell.angle_gamma   90.00
#
_symmetry.space_group_name_H-M   'P 1'
#
loop_
_entity.id
_entity.type
_entity.pdbx_description
1 polymer ?
#
loop_
_entity_poly.entity_id
_entity_poly.type
_entity_poly.pdbx_seq_one_letter_code
_entity_poly.pdbx_strand_id
1 'polypeptide(L)'
;MSTETPDQVEAPVEPQIVPLQLPMQVPRQTYRPAQSNIPDDKQDRVRLKEIAEDHVAKVGAIPPLTLDELTEHTGAVLAAAGLDPIYSDYASILVSNAAWRESLAQIPYDRRLLLIPKCLRVEDKCPAPFDEFGLLCKECGLCSIQDLTVEAERLGYAVLVAEGSAIVRSMIETGKIEAIVGVSCINVLEKCFPHMEAAAIPGVAIPLLQDDCINTTVDLDWVWDLIHLTSDDKTYRLDLDSLKRTVRSWFESDSLNAIMGAADPDDETAGIARGYLEKGGNRWRPYLAACTYMALESDRQDANPVLTPAVKKAAVAIECFHKASLIHDDIEDGDEQRYDSPSLHTEIGVPVALNIGDFLVGEGYRLLSELDNAELMTVAAQGHVTLCRGQGRELLWARDPQPLASMQVLDIFRQKTSAAFEVALRLGAILGQADEKTHDVLRNYSEALGIAYQIKDDLEDFRGEADSNDLAQVRLSLILAIAHKRAEGADRERIASAIRHGAPDLPEDVHRIANECGVLDKTDDLLEAYKEESIRSLRFLSSPTLKGLMRRIVGKIFGEKLIEGYCSEFETRNAAGRAPGAESAAGSV
;
A
#
# COMPACT_ATOMS: atom_id res chain seq x y z
N MET A 1 65.86 -41.97 -44.05
CA MET A 1 65.46 -42.80 -42.88
C MET A 1 64.07 -42.39 -42.48
N SER A 2 63.31 -43.35 -41.94
CA SER A 2 61.94 -43.24 -41.40
C SER A 2 60.81 -43.63 -42.38
N THR A 3 60.74 -44.95 -42.54
CA THR A 3 59.56 -45.84 -42.51
C THR A 3 58.16 -45.22 -42.39
N GLU A 4 57.31 -45.50 -43.38
CA GLU A 4 55.84 -45.50 -43.27
C GLU A 4 55.37 -46.69 -42.42
N THR A 5 54.54 -46.41 -41.42
CA THR A 5 53.75 -47.39 -40.65
C THR A 5 52.31 -47.42 -41.19
N PRO A 6 51.66 -48.59 -41.30
CA PRO A 6 50.28 -48.68 -41.78
C PRO A 6 49.26 -48.30 -40.71
N ASP A 7 48.15 -47.70 -41.18
CA ASP A 7 46.98 -47.27 -40.42
C ASP A 7 46.43 -48.35 -39.47
N GLN A 8 46.16 -47.91 -38.24
CA GLN A 8 45.42 -48.68 -37.24
C GLN A 8 43.94 -48.67 -37.59
N VAL A 9 43.36 -49.87 -37.71
CA VAL A 9 41.91 -50.08 -37.84
C VAL A 9 41.24 -49.68 -36.51
N GLU A 10 40.41 -48.64 -36.54
CA GLU A 10 39.56 -48.24 -35.42
C GLU A 10 38.58 -49.37 -35.05
N ALA A 11 38.46 -49.65 -33.74
CA ALA A 11 37.52 -50.61 -33.20
C ALA A 11 36.06 -50.10 -33.32
N PRO A 12 35.06 -51.00 -33.43
CA PRO A 12 33.65 -50.58 -33.54
C PRO A 12 33.20 -49.90 -32.24
N VAL A 13 32.61 -48.71 -32.36
CA VAL A 13 31.92 -48.02 -31.26
C VAL A 13 30.65 -48.81 -30.93
N GLU A 14 30.59 -49.42 -29.75
CA GLU A 14 29.37 -50.04 -29.24
C GLU A 14 28.28 -48.96 -29.03
N PRO A 15 27.04 -49.19 -29.49
CA PRO A 15 25.96 -48.24 -29.29
C PRO A 15 25.66 -48.09 -27.79
N GLN A 16 25.91 -46.90 -27.25
CA GLN A 16 25.49 -46.54 -25.89
C GLN A 16 23.96 -46.60 -25.81
N ILE A 17 23.45 -47.63 -25.16
CA ILE A 17 22.03 -47.74 -24.80
C ILE A 17 21.78 -46.66 -23.73
N VAL A 18 21.17 -45.55 -24.13
CA VAL A 18 20.65 -44.55 -23.18
C VAL A 18 19.53 -45.24 -22.37
N PRO A 19 19.65 -45.37 -21.03
CA PRO A 19 18.63 -46.02 -20.23
C PRO A 19 17.30 -45.32 -20.43
N LEU A 20 16.24 -46.08 -20.70
CA LEU A 20 14.88 -45.56 -20.75
C LEU A 20 14.51 -45.07 -19.34
N GLN A 21 14.62 -43.77 -19.09
CA GLN A 21 14.09 -43.18 -17.86
C GLN A 21 12.56 -43.18 -17.95
N LEU A 22 11.95 -44.07 -17.17
CA LEU A 22 10.51 -44.02 -16.97
C LEU A 22 10.16 -42.69 -16.30
N PRO A 23 9.10 -41.99 -16.75
CA PRO A 23 8.66 -40.76 -16.10
C PRO A 23 8.32 -41.04 -14.64
N MET A 24 8.67 -40.11 -13.74
CA MET A 24 8.28 -40.20 -12.34
C MET A 24 6.76 -40.24 -12.24
N GLN A 25 6.24 -41.17 -11.43
CA GLN A 25 4.81 -41.33 -11.27
C GLN A 25 4.27 -40.18 -10.42
N VAL A 26 3.35 -39.38 -10.98
CA VAL A 26 2.69 -38.30 -10.24
C VAL A 26 1.95 -38.90 -9.04
N PRO A 27 2.20 -38.43 -7.80
CA PRO A 27 1.55 -38.94 -6.61
C PRO A 27 0.03 -38.77 -6.72
N ARG A 28 -0.72 -39.87 -6.61
CA ARG A 28 -2.18 -39.80 -6.52
C ARG A 28 -2.56 -39.35 -5.12
N GLN A 29 -3.26 -38.23 -5.00
CA GLN A 29 -3.82 -37.78 -3.73
C GLN A 29 -4.79 -38.83 -3.18
N THR A 30 -4.65 -39.14 -1.89
CA THR A 30 -5.63 -39.95 -1.18
C THR A 30 -6.87 -39.11 -0.93
N TYR A 31 -8.04 -39.58 -1.34
CA TYR A 31 -9.29 -38.88 -1.08
C TYR A 31 -9.51 -38.77 0.44
N ARG A 32 -9.74 -37.54 0.89
CA ARG A 32 -10.20 -37.17 2.23
C ARG A 32 -11.36 -36.20 2.07
N PRO A 33 -12.42 -36.31 2.90
CA PRO A 33 -13.51 -35.35 2.88
C PRO A 33 -13.00 -33.94 3.14
N ALA A 34 -13.62 -32.96 2.50
CA ALA A 34 -13.40 -31.55 2.80
C ALA A 34 -13.95 -31.20 4.20
N GLN A 35 -13.39 -30.16 4.81
CA GLN A 35 -13.93 -29.56 6.03
C GLN A 35 -15.34 -28.97 5.79
N SER A 36 -16.12 -28.79 6.86
CA SER A 36 -17.55 -28.49 6.76
C SER A 36 -17.91 -27.19 6.04
N ASN A 37 -17.00 -26.21 6.02
CA ASN A 37 -17.16 -24.93 5.32
C ASN A 37 -16.58 -24.94 3.89
N ILE A 38 -16.34 -26.12 3.31
CA ILE A 38 -15.95 -26.29 1.90
C ILE A 38 -16.88 -27.33 1.26
N PRO A 39 -17.42 -27.09 0.04
CA PRO A 39 -18.17 -28.12 -0.67
C PRO A 39 -17.30 -29.35 -0.95
N ASP A 40 -17.72 -30.53 -0.49
CA ASP A 40 -16.95 -31.77 -0.66
C ASP A 40 -16.93 -32.25 -2.12
N ASP A 41 -18.03 -32.06 -2.85
CA ASP A 41 -18.10 -32.35 -4.28
C ASP A 41 -17.32 -31.30 -5.08
N LYS A 42 -16.40 -31.79 -5.93
CA LYS A 42 -15.63 -30.94 -6.82
C LYS A 42 -16.52 -30.21 -7.84
N GLN A 43 -17.64 -30.80 -8.26
CA GLN A 43 -18.55 -30.15 -9.21
C GLN A 43 -19.18 -28.89 -8.61
N ASP A 44 -19.52 -28.91 -7.33
CA ASP A 44 -20.04 -27.74 -6.62
C ASP A 44 -18.96 -26.65 -6.49
N ARG A 45 -17.71 -27.05 -6.21
CA ARG A 45 -16.56 -26.11 -6.17
C ARG A 45 -16.30 -25.46 -7.52
N VAL A 46 -16.31 -26.24 -8.61
CA VAL A 46 -16.15 -25.72 -9.99
C VAL A 46 -17.27 -24.75 -10.34
N ARG A 47 -18.52 -25.12 -10.07
CA ARG A 47 -19.68 -24.26 -10.32
C ARG A 47 -19.59 -22.94 -9.54
N LEU A 48 -19.20 -23.01 -8.26
CA LEU A 48 -19.04 -21.82 -7.43
C LEU A 48 -17.92 -20.90 -7.96
N LYS A 49 -16.81 -21.47 -8.42
CA LYS A 49 -15.71 -20.73 -9.06
C LYS A 49 -16.18 -20.02 -10.34
N GLU A 50 -16.89 -20.71 -11.22
CA GLU A 50 -17.42 -20.13 -12.46
C GLU A 50 -18.38 -18.96 -12.17
N ILE A 51 -19.29 -19.12 -11.20
CA ILE A 51 -20.21 -18.06 -10.78
C ILE A 51 -19.46 -16.85 -10.20
N ALA A 52 -18.39 -17.09 -9.43
CA ALA A 52 -17.56 -16.01 -8.90
C ALA A 52 -16.85 -15.24 -10.02
N GLU A 53 -16.27 -15.94 -11.00
CA GLU A 53 -15.61 -15.35 -12.17
C GLU A 53 -16.60 -14.53 -13.01
N ASP A 54 -17.78 -15.09 -13.32
CA ASP A 54 -18.84 -14.41 -14.06
C ASP A 54 -19.37 -13.18 -13.32
N HIS A 55 -19.56 -13.27 -12.00
CA HIS A 55 -20.04 -12.16 -11.18
C HIS A 55 -19.02 -11.02 -11.17
N VAL A 56 -17.75 -11.30 -10.89
CA VAL A 56 -16.67 -10.29 -10.88
C VAL A 56 -16.56 -9.60 -12.23
N ALA A 57 -16.56 -10.36 -13.33
CA ALA A 57 -16.52 -9.82 -14.68
C ALA A 57 -17.75 -8.94 -14.99
N LYS A 58 -18.95 -9.36 -14.56
CA LYS A 58 -20.20 -8.64 -14.79
C LYS A 58 -20.28 -7.32 -14.02
N VAL A 59 -19.83 -7.30 -12.76
CA VAL A 59 -19.87 -6.09 -11.93
C VAL A 59 -18.65 -5.20 -12.15
N GLY A 60 -17.61 -5.71 -12.83
CA GLY A 60 -16.35 -5.01 -13.01
C GLY A 60 -15.64 -4.77 -11.67
N ALA A 61 -15.62 -5.77 -10.78
CA ALA A 61 -14.96 -5.65 -9.49
C ALA A 61 -13.45 -5.59 -9.67
N ILE A 62 -12.84 -4.48 -9.26
CA ILE A 62 -11.42 -4.20 -9.47
C ILE A 62 -10.66 -4.35 -8.15
N PRO A 63 -9.60 -5.17 -8.10
CA PRO A 63 -8.80 -5.33 -6.89
C PRO A 63 -7.88 -4.10 -6.62
N PRO A 64 -7.41 -3.89 -5.38
CA PRO A 64 -7.78 -4.61 -4.16
C PRO A 64 -9.25 -4.36 -3.78
N LEU A 65 -9.95 -5.41 -3.35
CA LEU A 65 -11.31 -5.32 -2.80
C LEU A 65 -11.23 -5.10 -1.29
N THR A 66 -11.93 -4.11 -0.76
CA THR A 66 -12.08 -3.95 0.69
C THR A 66 -12.86 -5.13 1.29
N LEU A 67 -12.78 -5.33 2.61
CA LEU A 67 -13.52 -6.40 3.27
C LEU A 67 -15.04 -6.28 3.08
N ASP A 68 -15.54 -5.05 3.05
CA ASP A 68 -16.94 -4.74 2.79
C ASP A 68 -17.34 -5.11 1.34
N GLU A 69 -16.53 -4.72 0.35
CA GLU A 69 -16.73 -5.10 -1.06
C GLU A 69 -16.71 -6.62 -1.23
N LEU A 70 -15.74 -7.29 -0.60
CA LEU A 70 -15.59 -8.73 -0.68
C LEU A 70 -16.79 -9.45 -0.08
N THR A 71 -17.28 -9.00 1.08
CA THR A 71 -18.46 -9.55 1.74
C THR A 71 -19.73 -9.35 0.91
N GLU A 72 -19.91 -8.16 0.33
CA GLU A 72 -21.02 -7.82 -0.57
C GLU A 72 -21.04 -8.77 -1.79
N HIS A 73 -19.90 -8.92 -2.47
CA HIS A 73 -19.78 -9.77 -3.64
C HIS A 73 -19.91 -11.27 -3.31
N THR A 74 -19.36 -11.71 -2.19
CA THR A 74 -19.48 -13.09 -1.70
C THR A 74 -20.93 -13.46 -1.44
N GLY A 75 -21.70 -12.59 -0.79
CA GLY A 75 -23.12 -12.79 -0.56
C GLY A 75 -23.92 -12.94 -1.86
N ALA A 76 -23.60 -12.13 -2.88
CA ALA A 76 -24.23 -12.22 -4.19
C ALA A 76 -23.90 -13.54 -4.91
N VAL A 77 -22.64 -13.99 -4.84
CA VAL A 77 -22.17 -15.24 -5.45
C VAL A 77 -22.81 -16.47 -4.81
N LEU A 78 -22.86 -16.53 -3.48
CA LEU A 78 -23.53 -17.64 -2.77
C LEU A 78 -25.02 -17.71 -3.10
N ALA A 79 -25.70 -16.55 -3.12
CA ALA A 79 -27.10 -16.48 -3.49
C ALA A 79 -27.34 -16.97 -4.93
N ALA A 80 -26.45 -16.63 -5.87
CA ALA A 80 -26.52 -17.10 -7.25
C ALA A 80 -26.22 -18.61 -7.39
N ALA A 81 -25.31 -19.14 -6.57
CA ALA A 81 -25.00 -20.57 -6.53
C ALA A 81 -26.10 -21.41 -5.87
N GLY A 82 -26.93 -20.80 -5.02
CA GLY A 82 -27.93 -21.50 -4.21
C GLY A 82 -27.29 -22.35 -3.11
N LEU A 83 -26.13 -21.91 -2.60
CA LEU A 83 -25.35 -22.61 -1.58
C LEU A 83 -25.52 -21.96 -0.20
N ASP A 84 -25.27 -22.76 0.85
CA ASP A 84 -25.42 -22.34 2.23
C ASP A 84 -24.36 -21.28 2.63
N PRO A 85 -24.71 -20.26 3.45
CA PRO A 85 -23.76 -19.27 3.97
C PRO A 85 -22.54 -19.86 4.70
N ILE A 86 -22.58 -21.11 5.15
CA ILE A 86 -21.42 -21.82 5.72
C ILE A 86 -20.21 -21.85 4.77
N TYR A 87 -20.41 -21.68 3.47
CA TYR A 87 -19.35 -21.63 2.45
C TYR A 87 -18.81 -20.21 2.20
N SER A 88 -19.19 -19.21 3.00
CA SER A 88 -18.80 -17.81 2.80
C SER A 88 -17.29 -17.61 2.72
N ASP A 89 -16.54 -18.21 3.63
CA ASP A 89 -15.09 -18.02 3.65
C ASP A 89 -14.44 -18.60 2.39
N TYR A 90 -14.88 -19.79 1.97
CA TYR A 90 -14.43 -20.41 0.72
C TYR A 90 -14.84 -19.58 -0.52
N ALA A 91 -16.08 -19.13 -0.59
CA ALA A 91 -16.58 -18.31 -1.70
C ALA A 91 -15.87 -16.95 -1.79
N SER A 92 -15.53 -16.33 -0.66
CA SER A 92 -14.80 -15.07 -0.62
C SER A 92 -13.40 -15.21 -1.23
N ILE A 93 -12.73 -16.34 -0.99
CA ILE A 93 -11.44 -16.65 -1.63
C ILE A 93 -11.62 -16.74 -3.14
N LEU A 94 -12.69 -17.38 -3.64
CA LEU A 94 -12.96 -17.48 -5.08
C LEU A 94 -13.28 -16.12 -5.72
N VAL A 95 -14.04 -15.26 -5.05
CA VAL A 95 -14.31 -13.89 -5.49
C VAL A 95 -13.04 -13.06 -5.55
N SER A 96 -12.22 -13.10 -4.49
CA SER A 96 -10.92 -12.43 -4.46
C SER A 96 -10.01 -12.95 -5.57
N ASN A 97 -9.97 -14.26 -5.77
CA ASN A 97 -9.18 -14.88 -6.83
C ASN A 97 -9.60 -14.40 -8.22
N ALA A 98 -10.92 -14.35 -8.47
CA ALA A 98 -11.47 -13.87 -9.73
C ALA A 98 -11.08 -12.41 -9.99
N ALA A 99 -11.13 -11.55 -8.96
CA ALA A 99 -10.75 -10.14 -9.08
C ALA A 99 -9.26 -9.97 -9.40
N TRP A 100 -8.37 -10.73 -8.74
CA TRP A 100 -6.92 -10.65 -8.96
C TRP A 100 -6.41 -11.44 -10.16
N ARG A 101 -7.25 -12.25 -10.80
CA ARG A 101 -6.85 -13.22 -11.84
C ARG A 101 -6.10 -12.56 -12.99
N GLU A 102 -6.65 -11.48 -13.56
CA GLU A 102 -6.02 -10.77 -14.67
C GLU A 102 -4.71 -10.10 -14.26
N SER A 103 -4.69 -9.44 -13.10
CA SER A 103 -3.48 -8.80 -12.57
C SER A 103 -2.35 -9.79 -12.32
N LEU A 104 -2.66 -11.01 -11.84
CA LEU A 104 -1.66 -12.07 -11.74
C LEU A 104 -1.13 -12.44 -13.12
N ALA A 105 -2.03 -12.65 -14.10
CA ALA A 105 -1.67 -13.11 -15.44
C ALA A 105 -0.68 -12.17 -16.15
N GLN A 106 -0.80 -10.86 -15.91
CA GLN A 106 0.06 -9.83 -16.49
C GLN A 106 1.49 -9.81 -15.90
N ILE A 107 1.68 -10.31 -14.68
CA ILE A 107 2.99 -10.25 -14.00
C ILE A 107 3.92 -11.34 -14.53
N PRO A 108 5.19 -11.04 -14.90
CA PRO A 108 6.15 -12.06 -15.31
C PRO A 108 6.40 -13.14 -14.24
N TYR A 109 6.59 -14.39 -14.65
CA TYR A 109 6.79 -15.52 -13.74
C TYR A 109 7.98 -15.33 -12.77
N ASP A 110 9.06 -14.69 -13.22
CA ASP A 110 10.26 -14.39 -12.41
C ASP A 110 10.03 -13.35 -11.32
N ARG A 111 8.86 -12.72 -11.31
CA ARG A 111 8.40 -11.81 -10.24
C ARG A 111 7.28 -12.41 -9.41
N ARG A 112 6.99 -13.71 -9.53
CA ARG A 112 5.93 -14.39 -8.77
C ARG A 112 6.52 -15.31 -7.71
N LEU A 113 5.83 -15.39 -6.58
CA LEU A 113 6.12 -16.35 -5.51
C LEU A 113 5.04 -17.44 -5.51
N LEU A 114 5.47 -18.70 -5.54
CA LEU A 114 4.62 -19.84 -5.22
C LEU A 114 4.83 -20.20 -3.75
N LEU A 115 3.79 -20.01 -2.94
CA LEU A 115 3.80 -20.32 -1.52
C LEU A 115 2.99 -21.61 -1.27
N ILE A 116 3.66 -22.66 -0.80
CA ILE A 116 3.07 -23.99 -0.60
C ILE A 116 3.18 -24.38 0.88
N PRO A 117 2.13 -24.95 1.50
CA PRO A 117 2.19 -25.36 2.88
C PRO A 117 2.88 -26.72 2.98
N LYS A 118 3.63 -26.92 4.06
CA LYS A 118 4.29 -28.20 4.34
C LYS A 118 3.29 -29.35 4.50
N CYS A 119 2.05 -29.04 4.85
CA CYS A 119 0.95 -29.97 5.10
C CYS A 119 0.52 -30.81 3.89
N LEU A 120 0.94 -30.46 2.67
CA LEU A 120 0.72 -31.29 1.47
C LEU A 120 1.64 -32.52 1.41
N ARG A 121 2.69 -32.57 2.23
CA ARG A 121 3.61 -33.70 2.25
C ARG A 121 2.98 -34.93 2.88
N VAL A 122 3.57 -36.08 2.60
CA VAL A 122 3.33 -37.32 3.35
C VAL A 122 4.17 -37.27 4.62
N GLU A 123 3.58 -36.80 5.72
CA GLU A 123 4.26 -36.45 6.99
C GLU A 123 5.19 -37.55 7.50
N ASP A 124 4.71 -38.80 7.50
CA ASP A 124 5.39 -39.96 8.06
C ASP A 124 6.56 -40.46 7.20
N LYS A 125 6.66 -40.01 5.94
CA LYS A 125 7.65 -40.51 4.98
C LYS A 125 8.51 -39.42 4.36
N CYS A 126 8.22 -38.14 4.63
CA CYS A 126 8.93 -37.03 4.04
C CYS A 126 10.37 -36.94 4.58
N PRO A 127 11.41 -37.07 3.74
CA PRO A 127 12.80 -37.00 4.18
C PRO A 127 13.35 -35.57 4.28
N ALA A 128 12.54 -34.56 3.94
CA ALA A 128 12.96 -33.18 3.83
C ALA A 128 13.30 -32.58 5.21
N PRO A 129 14.48 -31.94 5.38
CA PRO A 129 14.81 -31.19 6.58
C PRO A 129 14.08 -29.85 6.61
N PHE A 130 14.14 -29.19 7.76
CA PHE A 130 13.65 -27.83 7.96
C PHE A 130 14.81 -26.89 8.23
N ASP A 131 14.70 -25.67 7.74
CA ASP A 131 15.53 -24.55 8.16
C ASP A 131 14.67 -23.45 8.81
N GLU A 132 15.25 -22.26 8.98
CA GLU A 132 14.55 -21.10 9.53
C GLU A 132 13.46 -20.54 8.60
N PHE A 133 13.46 -20.92 7.32
CA PHE A 133 12.57 -20.40 6.30
C PHE A 133 11.46 -21.38 5.91
N GLY A 134 11.65 -22.69 6.05
CA GLY A 134 10.62 -23.68 5.78
C GLY A 134 11.12 -25.10 5.56
N LEU A 135 10.34 -25.87 4.80
CA LEU A 135 10.66 -27.23 4.40
C LEU A 135 11.57 -27.22 3.16
N LEU A 136 12.73 -27.86 3.25
CA LEU A 136 13.66 -27.98 2.12
C LEU A 136 13.37 -29.27 1.34
N CYS A 137 12.45 -29.18 0.36
CA CYS A 137 12.03 -30.32 -0.45
C CYS A 137 13.24 -31.07 -1.05
N LYS A 138 13.25 -32.39 -0.92
CA LYS A 138 14.31 -33.28 -1.44
C LYS A 138 13.90 -34.04 -2.69
N GLU A 139 12.80 -33.63 -3.33
CA GLU A 139 12.33 -34.24 -4.57
C GLU A 139 12.16 -35.77 -4.46
N CYS A 140 11.56 -36.22 -3.35
CA CYS A 140 11.42 -37.65 -3.04
C CYS A 140 10.30 -38.36 -3.80
N GLY A 141 9.48 -37.64 -4.57
CA GLY A 141 8.38 -38.17 -5.39
C GLY A 141 7.17 -38.65 -4.61
N LEU A 142 7.03 -38.31 -3.32
CA LEU A 142 5.95 -38.82 -2.47
C LEU A 142 4.69 -37.95 -2.46
N CYS A 143 4.80 -36.68 -2.83
CA CYS A 143 3.70 -35.71 -2.79
C CYS A 143 3.86 -34.68 -3.92
N SER A 144 2.81 -33.89 -4.16
CA SER A 144 2.76 -32.91 -5.25
C SER A 144 3.68 -31.70 -5.04
N ILE A 145 4.28 -31.52 -3.85
CA ILE A 145 5.19 -30.39 -3.57
C ILE A 145 6.34 -30.39 -4.59
N GLN A 146 6.95 -31.55 -4.85
CA GLN A 146 8.04 -31.64 -5.83
C GLN A 146 7.61 -31.15 -7.22
N ASP A 147 6.53 -31.71 -7.75
CA ASP A 147 6.11 -31.42 -9.13
C ASP A 147 5.77 -29.93 -9.30
N LEU A 148 5.10 -29.35 -8.29
CA LEU A 148 4.77 -27.93 -8.26
C LEU A 148 6.03 -27.04 -8.13
N THR A 149 6.96 -27.40 -7.26
CA THR A 149 8.22 -26.65 -7.07
C THR A 149 9.05 -26.66 -8.35
N VAL A 150 9.30 -27.85 -8.92
CA VAL A 150 10.10 -28.01 -10.14
C VAL A 150 9.48 -27.23 -11.30
N GLU A 151 8.17 -27.30 -11.47
CA GLU A 151 7.52 -26.57 -12.56
C GLU A 151 7.56 -25.06 -12.35
N ALA A 152 7.25 -24.59 -11.14
CA ALA A 152 7.25 -23.17 -10.86
C ALA A 152 8.65 -22.57 -11.03
N GLU A 153 9.70 -23.25 -10.55
CA GLU A 153 11.10 -22.86 -10.78
C GLU A 153 11.46 -22.86 -12.27
N ARG A 154 10.98 -23.85 -13.05
CA ARG A 154 11.15 -23.91 -14.51
C ARG A 154 10.54 -22.69 -15.21
N LEU A 155 9.38 -22.24 -14.74
CA LEU A 155 8.72 -21.03 -15.25
C LEU A 155 9.41 -19.74 -14.77
N GLY A 156 10.15 -19.79 -13.67
CA GLY A 156 10.95 -18.70 -13.11
C GLY A 156 10.52 -18.23 -11.73
N TYR A 157 9.47 -18.82 -11.14
CA TYR A 157 8.97 -18.43 -9.82
C TYR A 157 10.06 -18.54 -8.75
N ALA A 158 9.98 -17.65 -7.75
CA ALA A 158 10.50 -17.99 -6.43
C ALA A 158 9.53 -19.00 -5.79
N VAL A 159 10.04 -20.07 -5.18
CA VAL A 159 9.20 -21.06 -4.50
C VAL A 159 9.56 -21.10 -3.02
N LEU A 160 8.55 -21.09 -2.17
CA LEU A 160 8.71 -21.26 -0.73
C LEU A 160 7.74 -22.32 -0.21
N VAL A 161 8.28 -23.35 0.44
CA VAL A 161 7.48 -24.38 1.11
C VAL A 161 7.46 -24.09 2.61
N ALA A 162 6.64 -23.12 3.00
CA ALA A 162 6.65 -22.62 4.37
C ALA A 162 5.29 -22.08 4.81
N GLU A 163 5.10 -22.02 6.12
CA GLU A 163 4.00 -21.31 6.78
C GLU A 163 4.46 -19.92 7.29
N GLY A 164 5.74 -19.59 7.16
CA GLY A 164 6.36 -18.40 7.72
C GLY A 164 6.22 -17.16 6.83
N SER A 165 5.92 -16.03 7.45
CA SER A 165 5.56 -14.78 6.75
C SER A 165 6.66 -13.73 6.67
N ALA A 166 7.71 -13.83 7.49
CA ALA A 166 8.76 -12.81 7.57
C ALA A 166 9.56 -12.68 6.25
N ILE A 167 9.89 -13.82 5.62
CA ILE A 167 10.62 -13.81 4.35
C ILE A 167 9.74 -13.34 3.19
N VAL A 168 8.47 -13.77 3.17
CA VAL A 168 7.48 -13.34 2.17
C VAL A 168 7.31 -11.83 2.23
N ARG A 169 7.17 -11.28 3.44
CA ARG A 169 7.17 -9.83 3.70
C ARG A 169 8.40 -9.14 3.13
N SER A 170 9.60 -9.61 3.45
CA SER A 170 10.85 -9.00 2.97
C SER A 170 10.95 -9.03 1.43
N MET A 171 10.55 -10.14 0.81
CA MET A 171 10.56 -10.27 -0.66
C MET A 171 9.58 -9.30 -1.34
N ILE A 172 8.42 -9.07 -0.73
CA ILE A 172 7.44 -8.07 -1.17
C ILE A 172 8.00 -6.65 -0.97
N GLU A 173 8.48 -6.34 0.24
CA GLU A 173 8.93 -4.99 0.60
C GLU A 173 10.16 -4.57 -0.21
N THR A 174 11.02 -5.52 -0.57
CA THR A 174 12.17 -5.28 -1.47
C THR A 174 11.79 -5.21 -2.94
N GLY A 175 10.53 -5.46 -3.30
CA GLY A 175 10.06 -5.47 -4.69
C GLY A 175 10.58 -6.64 -5.53
N LYS A 176 11.16 -7.67 -4.91
CA LYS A 176 11.62 -8.87 -5.62
C LYS A 176 10.46 -9.70 -6.16
N ILE A 177 9.34 -9.69 -5.42
CA ILE A 177 8.12 -10.42 -5.77
C ILE A 177 6.98 -9.42 -5.88
N GLU A 178 6.23 -9.53 -6.98
CA GLU A 178 5.12 -8.66 -7.33
C GLU A 178 3.77 -9.37 -7.25
N ALA A 179 3.71 -10.70 -7.21
CA ALA A 179 2.48 -11.45 -7.01
C ALA A 179 2.70 -12.80 -6.30
N ILE A 180 1.64 -13.32 -5.70
CA ILE A 180 1.66 -14.57 -4.95
C ILE A 180 0.60 -15.53 -5.51
N VAL A 181 1.04 -16.76 -5.80
CA VAL A 181 0.17 -17.93 -5.92
C VAL A 181 0.32 -18.71 -4.63
N GLY A 182 -0.73 -18.76 -3.81
CA GLY A 182 -0.71 -19.39 -2.51
C GLY A 182 -1.53 -20.68 -2.47
N VAL A 183 -1.06 -21.67 -1.73
CA VAL A 183 -1.89 -22.77 -1.24
C VAL A 183 -1.89 -22.68 0.28
N SER A 184 -3.06 -22.66 0.92
CA SER A 184 -3.15 -22.56 2.37
C SER A 184 -4.53 -22.94 2.90
N CYS A 185 -4.65 -23.20 4.20
CA CYS A 185 -5.96 -23.41 4.82
C CYS A 185 -6.72 -22.07 4.95
N ILE A 186 -8.05 -22.15 4.97
CA ILE A 186 -8.94 -20.97 5.04
C ILE A 186 -8.60 -20.09 6.24
N ASN A 187 -8.39 -20.69 7.43
CA ASN A 187 -8.05 -19.96 8.67
C ASN A 187 -6.80 -19.08 8.56
N VAL A 188 -5.82 -19.50 7.74
CA VAL A 188 -4.60 -18.71 7.49
C VAL A 188 -4.90 -17.64 6.43
N LEU A 189 -5.64 -17.99 5.37
CA LEU A 189 -6.00 -17.06 4.29
C LEU A 189 -6.83 -15.88 4.81
N GLU A 190 -7.81 -16.11 5.67
CA GLU A 190 -8.62 -15.06 6.33
C GLU A 190 -7.77 -14.01 7.04
N LYS A 191 -6.71 -14.46 7.71
CA LYS A 191 -5.77 -13.57 8.40
C LYS A 191 -4.85 -12.85 7.43
N CYS A 192 -4.54 -13.45 6.28
CA CYS A 192 -3.71 -12.86 5.23
C CYS A 192 -4.42 -11.80 4.40
N PHE A 193 -5.72 -11.93 4.15
CA PHE A 193 -6.44 -11.05 3.24
C PHE A 193 -6.32 -9.56 3.59
N PRO A 194 -6.54 -9.10 4.84
CA PRO A 194 -6.43 -7.68 5.18
C PRO A 194 -5.05 -7.09 4.87
N HIS A 195 -3.99 -7.87 5.10
CA HIS A 195 -2.63 -7.44 4.83
C HIS A 195 -2.29 -7.44 3.34
N MET A 196 -2.77 -8.42 2.58
CA MET A 196 -2.58 -8.48 1.13
C MET A 196 -3.35 -7.37 0.41
N GLU A 197 -4.56 -7.09 0.87
CA GLU A 197 -5.37 -5.92 0.47
C GLU A 197 -4.62 -4.63 0.77
N ALA A 198 -4.14 -4.46 2.01
CA ALA A 198 -3.42 -3.26 2.43
C ALA A 198 -2.13 -3.02 1.65
N ALA A 199 -1.42 -4.09 1.31
CA ALA A 199 -0.22 -4.04 0.50
C ALA A 199 -0.50 -3.96 -1.02
N ALA A 200 -1.77 -4.10 -1.43
CA ALA A 200 -2.22 -4.18 -2.82
C ALA A 200 -1.34 -5.13 -3.65
N ILE A 201 -1.15 -6.35 -3.16
CA ILE A 201 -0.36 -7.40 -3.82
C ILE A 201 -1.31 -8.36 -4.53
N PRO A 202 -1.20 -8.52 -5.86
CA PRO A 202 -1.92 -9.56 -6.58
C PRO A 202 -1.69 -10.93 -5.96
N GLY A 203 -2.77 -11.50 -5.45
CA GLY A 203 -2.76 -12.72 -4.67
C GLY A 203 -3.93 -13.59 -5.02
N VAL A 204 -3.61 -14.79 -5.50
CA VAL A 204 -4.60 -15.86 -5.70
C VAL A 204 -4.24 -17.02 -4.79
N ALA A 205 -5.23 -17.57 -4.11
CA ALA A 205 -5.05 -18.64 -3.16
C ALA A 205 -5.94 -19.84 -3.49
N ILE A 206 -5.39 -21.04 -3.43
CA ILE A 206 -6.15 -22.29 -3.52
C ILE A 206 -6.31 -22.84 -2.09
N PRO A 207 -7.54 -22.92 -1.56
CA PRO A 207 -7.76 -23.44 -0.22
C PRO A 207 -7.39 -24.92 -0.12
N LEU A 208 -6.71 -25.30 0.96
CA LEU A 208 -6.65 -26.70 1.37
C LEU A 208 -8.05 -27.19 1.73
N LEU A 209 -8.35 -28.44 1.37
CA LEU A 209 -9.63 -29.08 1.68
C LEU A 209 -9.73 -29.50 3.15
N GLN A 210 -8.60 -29.55 3.88
CA GLN A 210 -8.53 -29.87 5.31
C GLN A 210 -7.68 -28.83 6.05
N ASP A 211 -7.94 -28.66 7.36
CA ASP A 211 -7.26 -27.71 8.25
C ASP A 211 -6.48 -28.38 9.39
N ASP A 212 -6.36 -29.71 9.37
CA ASP A 212 -5.65 -30.50 10.40
C ASP A 212 -4.13 -30.57 10.22
N CYS A 213 -3.60 -29.80 9.26
CA CYS A 213 -2.19 -29.59 8.98
C CYS A 213 -1.35 -30.87 8.69
N ILE A 214 -1.99 -32.00 8.38
CA ILE A 214 -1.31 -33.27 8.14
C ILE A 214 -1.93 -33.95 6.91
N ASN A 215 -1.10 -34.29 5.91
CA ASN A 215 -1.52 -35.01 4.71
C ASN A 215 -2.79 -34.40 4.08
N THR A 216 -2.79 -33.07 3.99
CA THR A 216 -3.90 -32.27 3.45
C THR A 216 -3.96 -32.38 1.93
N THR A 217 -5.13 -32.11 1.37
CA THR A 217 -5.39 -32.14 -0.07
C THR A 217 -5.82 -30.77 -0.59
N VAL A 218 -5.69 -30.59 -1.89
CA VAL A 218 -5.99 -29.35 -2.60
C VAL A 218 -6.50 -29.72 -4.00
N ASP A 219 -7.35 -28.88 -4.60
CA ASP A 219 -7.69 -28.98 -6.03
C ASP A 219 -6.43 -28.71 -6.87
N LEU A 220 -5.68 -29.78 -7.13
CA LEU A 220 -4.33 -29.70 -7.68
C LEU A 220 -4.32 -29.09 -9.08
N ASP A 221 -5.31 -29.42 -9.90
CA ASP A 221 -5.51 -28.84 -11.24
C ASP A 221 -5.64 -27.32 -11.20
N TRP A 222 -6.29 -26.75 -10.18
CA TRP A 222 -6.39 -25.30 -10.06
C TRP A 222 -5.05 -24.65 -9.71
N VAL A 223 -4.21 -25.35 -8.94
CA VAL A 223 -2.83 -24.89 -8.69
C VAL A 223 -2.06 -24.87 -10.00
N TRP A 224 -2.16 -25.93 -10.80
CA TRP A 224 -1.53 -26.02 -12.14
C TRP A 224 -2.01 -24.91 -13.08
N ASP A 225 -3.31 -24.64 -13.13
CA ASP A 225 -3.88 -23.57 -13.96
C ASP A 225 -3.36 -22.19 -13.55
N LEU A 226 -3.19 -21.95 -12.25
CA LEU A 226 -2.74 -20.65 -11.72
C LEU A 226 -1.22 -20.43 -11.87
N ILE A 227 -0.39 -21.47 -11.71
CA ILE A 227 1.06 -21.33 -11.97
C ILE A 227 1.35 -21.09 -13.45
N HIS A 228 0.50 -21.61 -14.35
CA HIS A 228 0.62 -21.38 -15.79
C HIS A 228 -0.07 -20.11 -16.27
N LEU A 229 -0.89 -19.48 -15.44
CA LEU A 229 -1.67 -18.32 -15.84
C LEU A 229 -0.78 -17.19 -16.36
N THR A 230 -0.94 -16.81 -17.61
CA THR A 230 -0.24 -15.66 -18.20
C THR A 230 -1.13 -14.96 -19.20
N SER A 231 -0.91 -13.66 -19.36
CA SER A 231 -1.53 -12.84 -20.40
C SER A 231 -0.45 -12.38 -21.38
N ASP A 232 -0.85 -12.19 -22.65
CA ASP A 232 0.01 -11.52 -23.64
C ASP A 232 0.25 -10.05 -23.25
N ASP A 233 -0.70 -9.45 -22.54
CA ASP A 233 -0.58 -8.14 -21.90
C ASP A 233 0.27 -8.26 -20.62
N LYS A 234 1.37 -7.51 -20.55
CA LYS A 234 2.33 -7.52 -19.43
C LYS A 234 2.36 -6.18 -18.73
N THR A 235 1.20 -5.74 -18.25
CA THR A 235 1.02 -4.47 -17.56
C THR A 235 1.95 -4.36 -16.35
N TYR A 236 2.64 -3.23 -16.24
CA TYR A 236 3.79 -3.02 -15.36
C TYR A 236 3.39 -2.58 -13.94
N ARG A 237 3.81 -3.33 -12.90
CA ARG A 237 3.73 -2.86 -11.51
C ARG A 237 4.81 -1.81 -11.27
N LEU A 238 4.40 -0.61 -10.86
CA LEU A 238 5.31 0.50 -10.62
C LEU A 238 6.25 0.23 -9.43
N ASP A 239 7.56 0.23 -9.69
CA ASP A 239 8.60 0.32 -8.66
C ASP A 239 8.54 1.70 -7.99
N LEU A 240 7.81 1.75 -6.88
CA LEU A 240 7.56 2.96 -6.11
C LEU A 240 8.81 3.59 -5.54
N ASP A 241 9.81 2.80 -5.20
CA ASP A 241 11.01 3.30 -4.54
C ASP A 241 12.02 3.82 -5.56
N SER A 242 12.11 3.19 -6.74
CA SER A 242 12.78 3.77 -7.90
C SER A 242 12.10 5.06 -8.36
N LEU A 243 10.77 5.09 -8.44
CA LEU A 243 10.03 6.30 -8.79
C LEU A 243 10.24 7.42 -7.76
N LYS A 244 10.24 7.09 -6.46
CA LYS A 244 10.51 8.08 -5.39
C LYS A 244 11.92 8.65 -5.48
N ARG A 245 12.92 7.80 -5.77
CA ARG A 245 14.30 8.25 -6.04
C ARG A 245 14.38 9.14 -7.29
N THR A 246 13.68 8.76 -8.35
CA THR A 246 13.61 9.54 -9.59
C THR A 246 13.02 10.92 -9.34
N VAL A 247 11.88 11.01 -8.64
CA VAL A 247 11.25 12.29 -8.29
C VAL A 247 12.17 13.15 -7.43
N ARG A 248 12.89 12.55 -6.46
CA ARG A 248 13.87 13.28 -5.64
C ARG A 248 14.98 13.89 -6.49
N SER A 249 15.50 13.15 -7.48
CA SER A 249 16.54 13.65 -8.39
C SER A 249 16.11 14.87 -9.21
N TRP A 250 14.79 15.11 -9.35
CA TRP A 250 14.31 16.27 -10.10
C TRP A 250 14.60 17.61 -9.42
N PHE A 251 14.88 17.58 -8.12
CA PHE A 251 15.17 18.73 -7.28
C PHE A 251 16.67 18.92 -7.03
N GLU A 252 17.52 18.17 -7.73
CA GLU A 252 18.96 18.45 -7.78
C GLU A 252 19.25 19.66 -8.68
N SER A 253 20.32 20.41 -8.38
CA SER A 253 20.63 21.70 -9.03
C SER A 253 20.63 21.64 -10.56
N ASP A 254 21.29 20.63 -11.14
CA ASP A 254 21.34 20.46 -12.61
C ASP A 254 19.95 20.22 -13.22
N SER A 255 19.12 19.45 -12.53
CA SER A 255 17.76 19.17 -12.97
C SER A 255 16.87 20.41 -12.88
N LEU A 256 16.95 21.16 -11.77
CA LEU A 256 16.21 22.42 -11.62
C LEU A 256 16.64 23.44 -12.66
N ASN A 257 17.94 23.55 -12.96
CA ASN A 257 18.45 24.42 -14.03
C ASN A 257 17.91 24.03 -15.41
N ALA A 258 17.77 22.73 -15.69
CA ALA A 258 17.18 22.27 -16.94
C ALA A 258 15.68 22.58 -17.06
N ILE A 259 14.94 22.56 -15.95
CA ILE A 259 13.47 22.74 -15.93
C ILE A 259 13.07 24.21 -15.84
N MET A 260 13.71 24.96 -14.93
CA MET A 260 13.37 26.34 -14.62
C MET A 260 14.18 27.35 -15.47
N GLY A 261 15.16 26.87 -16.25
CA GLY A 261 16.16 27.69 -16.94
C GLY A 261 17.41 27.90 -16.09
N ALA A 262 18.54 28.27 -16.72
CA ALA A 262 19.78 28.53 -15.99
C ALA A 262 19.57 29.68 -14.98
N ALA A 263 20.04 29.49 -13.75
CA ALA A 263 20.04 30.56 -12.76
C ALA A 263 20.94 31.71 -13.25
N ASP A 264 20.41 32.93 -13.22
CA ASP A 264 21.23 34.13 -13.39
C ASP A 264 22.06 34.32 -12.11
N PRO A 265 23.40 34.30 -12.17
CA PRO A 265 24.24 34.49 -10.98
C PRO A 265 24.01 35.83 -10.28
N ASP A 266 23.48 36.82 -10.98
CA ASP A 266 23.18 38.15 -10.44
C ASP A 266 21.75 38.25 -9.86
N ASP A 267 20.91 37.20 -10.02
CA ASP A 267 19.56 37.11 -9.42
C ASP A 267 19.59 36.35 -8.09
N GLU A 268 19.87 37.08 -7.01
CA GLU A 268 19.87 36.54 -5.65
C GLU A 268 18.52 35.95 -5.24
N THR A 269 17.39 36.49 -5.72
CA THR A 269 16.05 35.99 -5.36
C THR A 269 15.83 34.59 -5.93
N ALA A 270 16.11 34.41 -7.22
CA ALA A 270 16.04 33.10 -7.86
C ALA A 270 17.04 32.11 -7.24
N GLY A 271 18.23 32.58 -6.86
CA GLY A 271 19.24 31.77 -6.16
C GLY A 271 18.73 31.22 -4.83
N ILE A 272 18.16 32.07 -3.96
CA ILE A 272 17.63 31.64 -2.66
C ILE A 272 16.42 30.72 -2.83
N ALA A 273 15.49 31.07 -3.73
CA ALA A 273 14.30 30.26 -4.02
C ALA A 273 14.68 28.84 -4.47
N ARG A 274 15.67 28.70 -5.37
CA ARG A 274 16.18 27.41 -5.84
C ARG A 274 16.89 26.65 -4.73
N GLY A 275 17.75 27.32 -3.96
CA GLY A 275 18.38 26.70 -2.78
C GLY A 275 17.34 26.12 -1.81
N TYR A 276 16.21 26.81 -1.61
CA TYR A 276 15.11 26.32 -0.78
C TYR A 276 14.34 25.13 -1.39
N LEU A 277 14.22 25.07 -2.72
CA LEU A 277 13.70 23.89 -3.46
C LEU A 277 14.65 22.69 -3.39
N GLU A 278 15.96 22.92 -3.30
CA GLU A 278 16.97 21.87 -3.13
C GLU A 278 17.01 21.32 -1.70
N LYS A 279 16.76 22.19 -0.68
CA LYS A 279 16.64 21.77 0.73
C LYS A 279 15.57 20.67 0.86
N GLY A 280 15.83 19.65 1.68
CA GLY A 280 15.09 18.39 1.75
C GLY A 280 13.58 18.44 2.00
N GLY A 281 12.99 17.26 2.16
CA GLY A 281 11.56 17.03 2.38
C GLY A 281 11.11 15.70 1.81
N ASN A 282 9.96 15.19 2.25
CA ASN A 282 9.47 13.89 1.80
C ASN A 282 9.00 13.86 0.33
N ARG A 283 8.75 15.04 -0.27
CA ARG A 283 8.33 15.23 -1.67
C ARG A 283 7.08 14.41 -2.05
N TRP A 284 6.16 14.26 -1.10
CA TRP A 284 4.93 13.49 -1.32
C TRP A 284 4.09 14.04 -2.46
N ARG A 285 3.87 15.36 -2.54
CA ARG A 285 3.00 15.96 -3.57
C ARG A 285 3.57 15.77 -5.00
N PRO A 286 4.84 16.10 -5.32
CA PRO A 286 5.43 15.76 -6.62
C PRO A 286 5.40 14.26 -6.94
N TYR A 287 5.63 13.43 -5.92
CA TYR A 287 5.61 11.98 -6.06
C TYR A 287 4.23 11.46 -6.42
N LEU A 288 3.16 11.98 -5.81
CA LEU A 288 1.78 11.62 -6.11
C LEU A 288 1.37 11.96 -7.54
N ALA A 289 1.80 13.12 -8.06
CA ALA A 289 1.55 13.49 -9.46
C ALA A 289 2.22 12.50 -10.43
N ALA A 290 3.49 12.17 -10.18
CA ALA A 290 4.23 11.20 -10.99
C ALA A 290 3.62 9.78 -10.91
N CYS A 291 3.27 9.33 -9.71
CA CYS A 291 2.62 8.05 -9.47
C CYS A 291 1.28 7.95 -10.21
N THR A 292 0.44 8.98 -10.14
CA THR A 292 -0.88 9.00 -10.79
C THR A 292 -0.74 8.92 -12.31
N TYR A 293 0.13 9.75 -12.90
CA TYR A 293 0.43 9.70 -14.32
C TYR A 293 0.90 8.30 -14.75
N MET A 294 1.89 7.76 -14.05
CA MET A 294 2.47 6.47 -14.40
C MET A 294 1.46 5.33 -14.28
N ALA A 295 0.56 5.36 -13.30
CA ALA A 295 -0.45 4.33 -13.13
C ALA A 295 -1.48 4.34 -14.26
N LEU A 296 -1.89 5.54 -14.71
CA LEU A 296 -2.82 5.69 -15.83
C LEU A 296 -2.17 5.30 -17.17
N GLU A 297 -0.88 5.61 -17.35
CA GLU A 297 -0.13 5.19 -18.53
C GLU A 297 0.16 3.69 -18.54
N SER A 298 0.44 3.08 -17.37
CA SER A 298 0.61 1.62 -17.26
C SER A 298 -0.62 0.86 -17.78
N ASP A 299 -1.83 1.33 -17.46
CA ASP A 299 -3.07 0.66 -17.85
C ASP A 299 -3.41 0.82 -19.34
N ARG A 300 -2.71 1.69 -20.07
CA ARG A 300 -2.81 1.79 -21.52
C ARG A 300 -1.90 0.74 -22.14
N GLN A 301 -2.52 -0.38 -22.54
CA GLN A 301 -1.87 -1.48 -23.25
C GLN A 301 -0.93 -0.96 -24.36
N ASP A 302 0.29 -1.49 -24.41
CA ASP A 302 1.43 -1.19 -25.32
C ASP A 302 2.52 -0.20 -24.86
N ALA A 303 2.42 0.44 -23.69
CA ALA A 303 3.48 1.36 -23.23
C ALA A 303 4.30 0.79 -22.07
N ASN A 304 5.64 0.80 -22.20
CA ASN A 304 6.51 0.87 -21.02
C ASN A 304 6.42 2.34 -20.55
N PRO A 305 5.64 2.66 -19.50
CA PRO A 305 5.31 4.05 -19.18
C PRO A 305 6.60 4.82 -18.85
N VAL A 306 6.75 6.00 -19.44
CA VAL A 306 7.91 6.88 -19.23
C VAL A 306 7.43 8.23 -18.71
N LEU A 307 8.11 8.71 -17.66
CA LEU A 307 7.90 10.07 -17.16
C LEU A 307 8.29 11.08 -18.23
N THR A 308 7.35 11.95 -18.59
CA THR A 308 7.58 12.97 -19.61
C THR A 308 8.16 14.25 -19.01
N PRO A 309 8.79 15.12 -19.82
CA PRO A 309 9.19 16.45 -19.39
C PRO A 309 8.02 17.27 -18.81
N ALA A 310 6.79 17.03 -19.30
CA ALA A 310 5.59 17.69 -18.80
C ALA A 310 5.28 17.31 -17.35
N VAL A 311 5.34 16.01 -17.02
CA VAL A 311 5.15 15.52 -15.63
C VAL A 311 6.23 16.06 -14.72
N LYS A 312 7.50 16.05 -15.18
CA LYS A 312 8.62 16.60 -14.42
C LYS A 312 8.42 18.09 -14.11
N LYS A 313 7.97 18.87 -15.09
CA LYS A 313 7.71 20.31 -14.93
C LYS A 313 6.53 20.58 -13.99
N ALA A 314 5.43 19.84 -14.14
CA ALA A 314 4.29 19.94 -13.23
C ALA A 314 4.66 19.56 -11.79
N ALA A 315 5.50 18.54 -11.61
CA ALA A 315 5.99 18.12 -10.30
C ALA A 315 6.86 19.19 -9.62
N VAL A 316 7.72 19.90 -10.38
CA VAL A 316 8.47 21.04 -9.85
C VAL A 316 7.53 22.20 -9.50
N ALA A 317 6.54 22.50 -10.34
CA ALA A 317 5.54 23.53 -10.04
C ALA A 317 4.76 23.25 -8.73
N ILE A 318 4.36 21.99 -8.53
CA ILE A 318 3.71 21.54 -7.28
C ILE A 318 4.61 21.80 -6.06
N GLU A 319 5.91 21.50 -6.17
CA GLU A 319 6.85 21.74 -5.07
C GLU A 319 7.10 23.23 -4.85
N CYS A 320 7.11 24.06 -5.91
CA CYS A 320 7.17 25.52 -5.77
C CYS A 320 6.00 26.04 -4.92
N PHE A 321 4.77 25.60 -5.21
CA PHE A 321 3.60 25.98 -4.41
C PHE A 321 3.71 25.50 -2.95
N HIS A 322 4.17 24.26 -2.74
CA HIS A 322 4.34 23.73 -1.40
C HIS A 322 5.40 24.50 -0.60
N LYS A 323 6.57 24.74 -1.19
CA LYS A 323 7.67 25.44 -0.52
C LYS A 323 7.33 26.91 -0.27
N ALA A 324 6.58 27.54 -1.18
CA ALA A 324 6.02 28.87 -0.94
C ALA A 324 5.08 28.87 0.26
N SER A 325 4.17 27.89 0.36
CA SER A 325 3.26 27.79 1.50
C SER A 325 4.02 27.62 2.80
N LEU A 326 5.07 26.78 2.84
CA LEU A 326 5.89 26.62 4.05
C LEU A 326 6.56 27.93 4.49
N ILE A 327 7.11 28.70 3.55
CA ILE A 327 7.74 29.98 3.88
C ILE A 327 6.71 30.96 4.46
N HIS A 328 5.51 31.01 3.88
CA HIS A 328 4.44 31.88 4.35
C HIS A 328 3.91 31.42 5.70
N ASP A 329 3.64 30.12 5.87
CA ASP A 329 3.17 29.51 7.12
C ASP A 329 4.19 29.79 8.25
N ASP A 330 5.48 29.53 8.03
CA ASP A 330 6.54 29.78 9.03
C ASP A 330 6.57 31.28 9.45
N ILE A 331 6.28 32.22 8.55
CA ILE A 331 6.19 33.67 8.85
C ILE A 331 4.91 33.99 9.63
N GLU A 332 3.78 33.40 9.23
CA GLU A 332 2.47 33.62 9.83
C GLU A 332 2.41 33.09 11.28
N ASP A 333 3.03 31.93 11.51
CA ASP A 333 3.10 31.27 12.82
C ASP A 333 4.26 31.80 13.68
N GLY A 334 5.27 32.41 13.06
CA GLY A 334 6.46 32.93 13.75
C GLY A 334 7.46 31.84 14.15
N ASP A 335 7.48 30.73 13.41
CA ASP A 335 8.31 29.57 13.70
C ASP A 335 9.79 29.84 13.40
N GLU A 336 10.65 29.79 14.42
CA GLU A 336 12.09 30.06 14.25
C GLU A 336 12.84 28.89 13.58
N GLN A 337 12.27 27.68 13.56
CA GLN A 337 12.90 26.46 13.05
C GLN A 337 11.96 25.60 12.21
N ARG A 338 12.53 24.89 11.23
CA ARG A 338 11.88 23.92 10.35
C ARG A 338 12.85 22.78 10.05
N TYR A 339 12.46 21.53 10.32
CA TYR A 339 13.32 20.34 10.10
C TYR A 339 14.72 20.49 10.74
N ASP A 340 14.76 20.90 12.01
CA ASP A 340 15.99 21.12 12.79
C ASP A 340 16.92 22.21 12.22
N SER A 341 16.44 23.02 11.28
CA SER A 341 17.17 24.12 10.64
C SER A 341 16.43 25.43 10.89
N PRO A 342 17.11 26.60 10.90
CA PRO A 342 16.43 27.87 11.00
C PRO A 342 15.41 28.06 9.86
N SER A 343 14.24 28.64 10.17
CA SER A 343 13.26 29.00 9.14
C SER A 343 13.83 30.11 8.24
N LEU A 344 13.32 30.21 7.01
CA LEU A 344 13.90 31.12 6.01
C LEU A 344 13.82 32.58 6.49
N HIS A 345 12.73 32.98 7.14
CA HIS A 345 12.57 34.34 7.65
C HIS A 345 13.54 34.65 8.81
N THR A 346 13.96 33.64 9.56
CA THR A 346 14.99 33.76 10.61
C THR A 346 16.38 33.94 10.00
N GLU A 347 16.67 33.26 8.89
CA GLU A 347 17.97 33.35 8.20
C GLU A 347 18.16 34.71 7.49
N ILE A 348 17.15 35.19 6.77
CA ILE A 348 17.29 36.30 5.82
C ILE A 348 16.31 37.46 6.04
N GLY A 349 15.48 37.38 7.09
CA GLY A 349 14.50 38.40 7.45
C GLY A 349 13.16 38.24 6.72
N VAL A 350 12.09 38.62 7.43
CA VAL A 350 10.69 38.50 6.96
C VAL A 350 10.46 39.12 5.58
N PRO A 351 10.90 40.36 5.26
CA PRO A 351 10.59 40.96 3.96
C PRO A 351 11.14 40.18 2.76
N VAL A 352 12.34 39.61 2.90
CA VAL A 352 12.99 38.85 1.83
C VAL A 352 12.35 37.47 1.70
N ALA A 353 12.13 36.78 2.83
CA ALA A 353 11.48 35.47 2.84
C ALA A 353 10.06 35.54 2.25
N LEU A 354 9.25 36.53 2.61
CA LEU A 354 7.92 36.74 2.04
C LEU A 354 7.98 36.90 0.51
N ASN A 355 8.90 37.73 0.02
CA ASN A 355 9.07 37.93 -1.43
C ASN A 355 9.54 36.65 -2.15
N ILE A 356 10.35 35.80 -1.51
CA ILE A 356 10.76 34.51 -2.07
C ILE A 356 9.58 33.55 -2.17
N GLY A 357 8.70 33.53 -1.17
CA GLY A 357 7.46 32.75 -1.24
C GLY A 357 6.58 33.20 -2.42
N ASP A 358 6.36 34.50 -2.56
CA ASP A 358 5.64 35.08 -3.72
C ASP A 358 6.29 34.74 -5.06
N PHE A 359 7.63 34.80 -5.13
CA PHE A 359 8.39 34.41 -6.31
C PHE A 359 8.15 32.94 -6.68
N LEU A 360 8.19 32.02 -5.71
CA LEU A 360 7.92 30.60 -5.92
C LEU A 360 6.48 30.34 -6.38
N VAL A 361 5.50 31.09 -5.87
CA VAL A 361 4.12 31.04 -6.39
C VAL A 361 4.09 31.41 -7.88
N GLY A 362 4.75 32.50 -8.25
CA GLY A 362 4.87 32.93 -9.65
C GLY A 362 5.54 31.89 -10.54
N GLU A 363 6.66 31.33 -10.09
CA GLU A 363 7.39 30.27 -10.80
C GLU A 363 6.54 29.02 -11.02
N GLY A 364 5.77 28.58 -10.01
CA GLY A 364 4.88 27.44 -10.17
C GLY A 364 3.86 27.64 -11.29
N TYR A 365 3.20 28.81 -11.34
CA TYR A 365 2.26 29.12 -12.43
C TYR A 365 2.96 29.32 -13.78
N ARG A 366 4.14 29.93 -13.80
CA ARG A 366 4.94 30.07 -15.03
C ARG A 366 5.24 28.70 -15.63
N LEU A 367 5.75 27.76 -14.82
CA LEU A 367 6.06 26.39 -15.24
C LEU A 367 4.82 25.65 -15.77
N LEU A 368 3.66 25.77 -15.12
CA LEU A 368 2.43 25.18 -15.62
C LEU A 368 1.94 25.83 -16.92
N SER A 369 2.09 27.15 -17.07
CA SER A 369 1.67 27.86 -18.28
C SER A 369 2.44 27.42 -19.54
N GLU A 370 3.70 27.01 -19.39
CA GLU A 370 4.53 26.49 -20.49
C GLU A 370 4.11 25.11 -20.99
N LEU A 371 3.20 24.43 -20.28
CA LEU A 371 2.62 23.15 -20.72
C LEU A 371 1.44 23.35 -21.68
N ASP A 372 0.99 24.59 -21.90
CA ASP A 372 -0.11 24.97 -22.79
C ASP A 372 -1.40 24.14 -22.55
N ASN A 373 -1.69 23.89 -21.28
CA ASN A 373 -2.89 23.17 -20.85
C ASN A 373 -3.63 24.00 -19.78
N ALA A 374 -4.74 24.61 -20.21
CA ALA A 374 -5.55 25.48 -19.38
C ALA A 374 -6.19 24.76 -18.17
N GLU A 375 -6.38 23.44 -18.26
CA GLU A 375 -6.94 22.66 -17.16
C GLU A 375 -5.97 22.54 -15.99
N LEU A 376 -4.67 22.30 -16.26
CA LEU A 376 -3.62 22.29 -15.23
C LEU A 376 -3.59 23.62 -14.46
N MET A 377 -3.64 24.73 -15.20
CA MET A 377 -3.69 26.08 -14.62
C MET A 377 -4.95 26.30 -13.77
N THR A 378 -6.10 25.86 -14.27
CA THR A 378 -7.39 26.00 -13.57
C THR A 378 -7.39 25.24 -12.25
N VAL A 379 -6.93 23.98 -12.26
CA VAL A 379 -6.86 23.14 -11.06
C VAL A 379 -5.88 23.74 -10.04
N ALA A 380 -4.68 24.13 -10.47
CA ALA A 380 -3.69 24.74 -9.59
C ALA A 380 -4.22 26.03 -8.95
N ALA A 381 -4.84 26.91 -9.74
CA ALA A 381 -5.40 28.18 -9.26
C ALA A 381 -6.54 27.98 -8.25
N GLN A 382 -7.48 27.06 -8.54
CA GLN A 382 -8.59 26.75 -7.64
C GLN A 382 -8.10 26.12 -6.33
N GLY A 383 -7.13 25.21 -6.41
CA GLY A 383 -6.51 24.60 -5.24
C GLY A 383 -5.79 25.63 -4.37
N HIS A 384 -5.01 26.53 -4.99
CA HIS A 384 -4.33 27.62 -4.28
C HIS A 384 -5.33 28.53 -3.56
N VAL A 385 -6.39 28.98 -4.24
CA VAL A 385 -7.45 29.80 -3.61
C VAL A 385 -8.11 29.07 -2.44
N THR A 386 -8.33 27.76 -2.56
CA THR A 386 -8.92 26.94 -1.50
C THR A 386 -7.99 26.83 -0.29
N LEU A 387 -6.70 26.62 -0.52
CA LEU A 387 -5.66 26.60 0.52
C LEU A 387 -5.62 27.93 1.28
N CYS A 388 -5.54 29.07 0.57
CA CYS A 388 -5.53 30.38 1.20
C CYS A 388 -6.82 30.68 1.97
N ARG A 389 -7.98 30.16 1.54
CA ARG A 389 -9.23 30.26 2.30
C ARG A 389 -9.18 29.44 3.58
N GLY A 390 -8.61 28.24 3.52
CA GLY A 390 -8.39 27.37 4.69
C GLY A 390 -7.48 28.05 5.72
N GLN A 391 -6.27 28.42 5.29
CA GLN A 391 -5.28 29.11 6.13
C GLN A 391 -5.84 30.44 6.67
N GLY A 392 -6.48 31.25 5.81
CA GLY A 392 -7.10 32.50 6.22
C GLY A 392 -8.19 32.33 7.28
N ARG A 393 -8.95 31.23 7.27
CA ARG A 393 -9.95 30.95 8.32
C ARG A 393 -9.30 30.64 9.67
N GLU A 394 -8.19 29.91 9.66
CA GLU A 394 -7.40 29.63 10.86
C GLU A 394 -6.78 30.91 11.43
N LEU A 395 -6.13 31.72 10.59
CA LEU A 395 -5.54 33.00 11.00
C LEU A 395 -6.60 33.99 11.54
N LEU A 396 -7.76 34.07 10.88
CA LEU A 396 -8.86 34.92 11.35
C LEU A 396 -9.43 34.41 12.69
N TRP A 397 -9.46 33.10 12.89
CA TRP A 397 -9.83 32.51 14.18
C TRP A 397 -8.77 32.80 15.25
N ALA A 398 -7.47 32.72 14.93
CA ALA A 398 -6.38 33.02 15.85
C ALA A 398 -6.40 34.48 16.36
N ARG A 399 -7.00 35.40 15.60
CA ARG A 399 -7.20 36.80 16.02
C ARG A 399 -8.29 37.00 17.08
N ASP A 400 -9.30 36.12 17.11
CA ASP A 400 -10.36 36.10 18.12
C ASP A 400 -10.75 34.64 18.40
N PRO A 401 -9.91 33.89 19.15
CA PRO A 401 -10.09 32.46 19.31
C PRO A 401 -11.37 32.16 20.08
N GLN A 402 -12.25 31.34 19.48
CA GLN A 402 -13.49 30.90 20.12
C GLN A 402 -13.66 29.38 19.97
N PRO A 403 -14.29 28.68 20.94
CA PRO A 403 -14.55 27.26 20.79
C PRO A 403 -15.39 26.97 19.55
N LEU A 404 -14.88 26.12 18.66
CA LEU A 404 -15.57 25.69 17.45
C LEU A 404 -16.18 24.29 17.64
N ALA A 405 -17.23 24.00 16.87
CA ALA A 405 -17.72 22.63 16.74
C ALA A 405 -16.71 21.80 15.93
N SER A 406 -16.57 20.51 16.26
CA SER A 406 -15.64 19.59 15.56
C SER A 406 -15.82 19.59 14.04
N MET A 407 -17.06 19.70 13.53
CA MET A 407 -17.33 19.79 12.09
C MET A 407 -16.76 21.05 11.43
N GLN A 408 -16.68 22.17 12.17
CA GLN A 408 -16.09 23.40 11.64
C GLN A 408 -14.56 23.29 11.55
N VAL A 409 -13.94 22.60 12.51
CA VAL A 409 -12.50 22.30 12.49
C VAL A 409 -12.17 21.37 11.32
N LEU A 410 -12.94 20.29 11.14
CA LEU A 410 -12.77 19.36 10.02
C LEU A 410 -12.92 20.05 8.65
N ASP A 411 -13.85 21.00 8.51
CA ASP A 411 -13.99 21.79 7.27
C ASP A 411 -12.82 22.76 7.02
N ILE A 412 -12.14 23.22 8.08
CA ILE A 412 -10.88 23.98 7.95
C ILE A 412 -9.75 23.04 7.50
N PHE A 413 -9.60 21.86 8.13
CA PHE A 413 -8.61 20.84 7.74
C PHE A 413 -8.76 20.44 6.27
N ARG A 414 -10.00 20.24 5.83
CA ARG A 414 -10.35 19.96 4.44
C ARG A 414 -9.83 21.01 3.46
N GLN A 415 -9.87 22.29 3.84
CA GLN A 415 -9.47 23.38 2.95
C GLN A 415 -7.96 23.64 2.97
N LYS A 416 -7.31 23.49 4.13
CA LYS A 416 -5.87 23.76 4.31
C LYS A 416 -5.00 22.69 3.64
N THR A 417 -5.25 21.41 3.93
CA THR A 417 -4.31 20.34 3.55
C THR A 417 -4.79 19.52 2.36
N SER A 418 -6.07 19.16 2.30
CA SER A 418 -6.60 18.28 1.24
C SER A 418 -6.46 18.88 -0.16
N ALA A 419 -6.63 20.20 -0.30
CA ALA A 419 -6.53 20.89 -1.59
C ALA A 419 -5.15 20.72 -2.27
N ALA A 420 -4.06 20.70 -1.50
CA ALA A 420 -2.72 20.54 -2.06
C ALA A 420 -2.46 19.10 -2.55
N PHE A 421 -3.02 18.09 -1.86
CA PHE A 421 -3.02 16.70 -2.31
C PHE A 421 -3.88 16.52 -3.57
N GLU A 422 -5.06 17.15 -3.61
CA GLU A 422 -5.95 17.14 -4.76
C GLU A 422 -5.25 17.67 -6.01
N VAL A 423 -4.61 18.85 -5.91
CA VAL A 423 -3.88 19.47 -7.03
C VAL A 423 -2.82 18.52 -7.56
N ALA A 424 -2.01 17.89 -6.69
CA ALA A 424 -0.97 16.97 -7.11
C ALA A 424 -1.52 15.77 -7.90
N LEU A 425 -2.55 15.10 -7.35
CA LEU A 425 -3.19 13.95 -7.99
C LEU A 425 -3.85 14.34 -9.31
N ARG A 426 -4.60 15.45 -9.33
CA ARG A 426 -5.33 15.91 -10.51
C ARG A 426 -4.40 16.38 -11.63
N LEU A 427 -3.29 17.04 -11.34
CA LEU A 427 -2.29 17.40 -12.36
C LEU A 427 -1.70 16.13 -13.00
N GLY A 428 -1.38 15.12 -12.20
CA GLY A 428 -0.95 13.81 -12.71
C GLY A 428 -2.01 13.13 -13.58
N ALA A 429 -3.28 13.19 -13.14
CA ALA A 429 -4.41 12.61 -13.86
C ALA A 429 -4.73 13.33 -15.18
N ILE A 430 -4.65 14.67 -15.22
CA ILE A 430 -4.82 15.46 -16.46
C ILE A 430 -3.74 15.08 -17.47
N LEU A 431 -2.48 15.00 -17.03
CA LEU A 431 -1.37 14.60 -17.90
C LEU A 431 -1.50 13.14 -18.36
N GLY A 432 -2.06 12.28 -17.51
CA GLY A 432 -2.44 10.91 -17.85
C GLY A 432 -3.78 10.80 -18.58
N GLN A 433 -4.41 11.91 -18.96
CA GLN A 433 -5.72 11.97 -19.65
C GLN A 433 -6.79 11.08 -18.99
N ALA A 434 -6.94 11.19 -17.68
CA ALA A 434 -7.97 10.49 -16.93
C ALA A 434 -9.39 10.99 -17.29
N ASP A 435 -10.40 10.17 -17.06
CA ASP A 435 -11.80 10.57 -17.22
C ASP A 435 -12.33 11.37 -16.01
N GLU A 436 -13.48 12.04 -16.18
CA GLU A 436 -14.09 12.84 -15.10
C GLU A 436 -14.39 12.01 -13.84
N LYS A 437 -14.75 10.73 -14.00
CA LYS A 437 -15.00 9.82 -12.88
C LYS A 437 -13.75 9.61 -12.04
N THR A 438 -12.61 9.40 -12.68
CA THR A 438 -11.31 9.30 -11.99
C THR A 438 -10.99 10.60 -11.26
N HIS A 439 -11.25 11.76 -11.87
CA HIS A 439 -11.06 13.05 -11.20
C HIS A 439 -11.95 13.24 -9.96
N ASP A 440 -13.21 12.83 -10.01
CA ASP A 440 -14.12 12.88 -8.86
C ASP A 440 -13.68 11.94 -7.74
N VAL A 441 -13.20 10.73 -8.08
CA VAL A 441 -12.66 9.80 -7.08
C VAL A 441 -11.40 10.36 -6.43
N LEU A 442 -10.46 10.89 -7.21
CA LEU A 442 -9.24 11.49 -6.68
C LEU A 442 -9.52 12.69 -5.78
N ARG A 443 -10.59 13.47 -6.05
CA ARG A 443 -11.06 14.55 -5.18
C ARG A 443 -11.52 13.99 -3.82
N ASN A 444 -12.43 13.03 -3.82
CA ASN A 444 -12.95 12.42 -2.59
C ASN A 444 -11.84 11.74 -1.77
N TYR A 445 -10.94 11.04 -2.45
CA TYR A 445 -9.75 10.43 -1.86
C TYR A 445 -8.87 11.47 -1.18
N SER A 446 -8.53 12.56 -1.88
CA SER A 446 -7.68 13.62 -1.35
C SER A 446 -8.31 14.39 -0.19
N GLU A 447 -9.63 14.59 -0.23
CA GLU A 447 -10.42 15.20 0.85
C GLU A 447 -10.25 14.40 2.14
N ALA A 448 -10.59 13.10 2.11
CA ALA A 448 -10.49 12.22 3.27
C ALA A 448 -9.04 12.05 3.75
N LEU A 449 -8.10 11.85 2.82
CA LEU A 449 -6.67 11.70 3.13
C LEU A 449 -6.10 12.94 3.84
N GLY A 450 -6.40 14.14 3.34
CA GLY A 450 -5.90 15.39 3.92
C GLY A 450 -6.50 15.71 5.28
N ILE A 451 -7.77 15.33 5.52
CA ILE A 451 -8.39 15.43 6.84
C ILE A 451 -7.71 14.45 7.80
N ALA A 452 -7.53 13.18 7.41
CA ALA A 452 -6.83 12.19 8.23
C ALA A 452 -5.40 12.64 8.58
N TYR A 453 -4.69 13.27 7.63
CA TYR A 453 -3.35 13.80 7.86
C TYR A 453 -3.34 14.87 8.97
N GLN A 454 -4.25 15.86 8.93
CA GLN A 454 -4.31 16.85 10.02
C GLN A 454 -4.77 16.28 11.36
N ILE A 455 -5.65 15.28 11.37
CA ILE A 455 -6.04 14.60 12.62
C ILE A 455 -4.82 13.90 13.24
N LYS A 456 -3.98 13.29 12.41
CA LYS A 456 -2.73 12.66 12.85
C LYS A 456 -1.77 13.71 13.42
N ASP A 457 -1.55 14.82 12.71
CA ASP A 457 -0.69 15.92 13.19
C ASP A 457 -1.18 16.43 14.56
N ASP A 458 -2.48 16.70 14.71
CA ASP A 458 -3.10 17.10 15.99
C ASP A 458 -2.84 16.08 17.13
N LEU A 459 -2.90 14.78 16.83
CA LEU A 459 -2.63 13.71 17.79
C LEU A 459 -1.15 13.63 18.18
N GLU A 460 -0.23 13.79 17.22
CA GLU A 460 1.21 13.80 17.46
C GLU A 460 1.62 15.02 18.30
N ASP A 461 1.10 16.20 17.96
CA ASP A 461 1.30 17.45 18.69
C ASP A 461 0.80 17.34 20.13
N PHE A 462 -0.39 16.76 20.34
CA PHE A 462 -0.95 16.58 21.68
C PHE A 462 -0.27 15.48 22.51
N ARG A 463 0.31 14.46 21.87
CA ARG A 463 1.04 13.38 22.59
C ARG A 463 2.45 13.80 23.01
N GLY A 464 2.96 14.93 22.54
CA GLY A 464 4.23 15.49 22.98
C GLY A 464 5.47 14.86 22.34
N GLU A 465 5.34 14.28 21.14
CA GLU A 465 6.49 13.90 20.30
C GLU A 465 6.98 15.06 19.41
N ALA A 466 6.27 16.21 19.42
CA ALA A 466 6.71 17.46 18.80
C ALA A 466 7.55 18.31 19.76
N ASP A 467 8.58 18.98 19.23
CA ASP A 467 9.53 19.80 19.99
C ASP A 467 8.81 20.87 20.84
N SER A 468 9.24 20.99 22.10
CA SER A 468 8.60 21.72 23.20
C SER A 468 8.40 23.25 23.05
N ASN A 469 8.59 23.82 21.86
CA ASN A 469 8.42 25.26 21.59
C ASN A 469 7.04 25.65 21.02
N ASP A 470 6.24 24.70 20.53
CA ASP A 470 4.95 24.98 19.85
C ASP A 470 3.78 25.33 20.80
N LEU A 471 3.93 25.14 22.11
CA LEU A 471 2.84 25.27 23.07
C LEU A 471 2.52 26.73 23.48
N ALA A 472 3.32 27.71 23.04
CA ALA A 472 3.14 29.11 23.42
C ALA A 472 2.02 29.82 22.62
N GLN A 473 1.62 29.29 21.46
CA GLN A 473 0.53 29.81 20.65
C GLN A 473 -0.63 28.80 20.59
N VAL A 474 -1.87 29.24 20.83
CA VAL A 474 -3.03 28.37 20.70
C VAL A 474 -3.33 28.15 19.22
N ARG A 475 -2.94 26.97 18.74
CA ARG A 475 -3.32 26.47 17.41
C ARG A 475 -4.74 25.91 17.42
N LEU A 476 -5.38 25.98 16.27
CA LEU A 476 -6.70 25.39 16.08
C LEU A 476 -6.58 23.87 16.14
N SER A 477 -7.22 23.24 17.14
CA SER A 477 -7.14 21.79 17.33
C SER A 477 -8.51 21.11 17.42
N LEU A 478 -8.64 19.97 16.72
CA LEU A 478 -9.77 19.06 16.79
C LEU A 478 -9.91 18.46 18.20
N ILE A 479 -8.79 18.18 18.87
CA ILE A 479 -8.77 17.65 20.24
C ILE A 479 -9.44 18.64 21.18
N LEU A 480 -9.08 19.93 21.10
CA LEU A 480 -9.71 20.98 21.92
C LEU A 480 -11.20 21.16 21.60
N ALA A 481 -11.59 21.04 20.32
CA ALA A 481 -13.00 21.11 19.92
C ALA A 481 -13.83 19.93 20.47
N ILE A 482 -13.29 18.71 20.45
CA ILE A 482 -13.93 17.52 21.01
C ILE A 482 -13.96 17.61 22.55
N ALA A 483 -12.86 18.03 23.18
CA ALA A 483 -12.79 18.23 24.63
C ALA A 483 -13.83 19.25 25.11
N HIS A 484 -13.95 20.41 24.46
CA HIS A 484 -14.97 21.41 24.79
C HIS A 484 -16.40 20.88 24.62
N LYS A 485 -16.64 20.02 23.61
CA LYS A 485 -17.96 19.42 23.38
C LYS A 485 -18.31 18.38 24.45
N ARG A 486 -17.35 17.61 24.93
CA ARG A 486 -17.56 16.50 25.89
C ARG A 486 -17.49 16.92 27.35
N ALA A 487 -16.70 17.95 27.67
CA ALA A 487 -16.58 18.46 29.02
C ALA A 487 -17.88 19.12 29.49
N GLU A 488 -18.12 19.08 30.79
CA GLU A 488 -19.29 19.68 31.44
C GLU A 488 -18.87 20.68 32.53
N GLY A 489 -19.79 21.57 32.90
CA GLY A 489 -19.61 22.50 34.03
C GLY A 489 -18.29 23.29 33.97
N ALA A 490 -17.51 23.20 35.05
CA ALA A 490 -16.25 23.91 35.19
C ALA A 490 -15.18 23.48 34.19
N ASP A 491 -15.13 22.21 33.79
CA ASP A 491 -14.14 21.70 32.83
C ASP A 491 -14.40 22.24 31.43
N ARG A 492 -15.67 22.38 31.03
CA ARG A 492 -16.02 23.01 29.75
C ARG A 492 -15.54 24.45 29.67
N GLU A 493 -15.74 25.22 30.75
CA GLU A 493 -15.29 26.62 30.81
C GLU A 493 -13.76 26.72 30.86
N ARG A 494 -13.06 25.76 31.50
CA ARG A 494 -11.60 25.68 31.46
C ARG A 494 -11.07 25.47 30.04
N ILE A 495 -11.62 24.51 29.29
CA ILE A 495 -11.23 24.30 27.89
C ILE A 495 -11.55 25.56 27.05
N ALA A 496 -12.74 26.15 27.23
CA ALA A 496 -13.11 27.35 26.50
C ALA A 496 -12.21 28.56 26.83
N SER A 497 -11.78 28.68 28.08
CA SER A 497 -10.83 29.70 28.51
C SER A 497 -9.44 29.47 27.93
N ALA A 498 -8.96 28.22 27.90
CA ALA A 498 -7.69 27.85 27.29
C ALA A 498 -7.66 28.20 25.79
N ILE A 499 -8.77 27.94 25.08
CA ILE A 499 -8.93 28.33 23.67
C ILE A 499 -8.85 29.86 23.52
N ARG A 500 -9.61 30.62 24.32
CA ARG A 500 -9.74 32.08 24.15
C ARG A 500 -8.47 32.88 24.43
N HIS A 501 -7.71 32.49 25.45
CA HIS A 501 -6.70 33.38 26.04
C HIS A 501 -5.27 32.95 25.76
N GLY A 502 -5.05 31.82 25.09
CA GLY A 502 -3.73 31.20 25.15
C GLY A 502 -3.52 30.51 26.49
N ALA A 503 -2.71 29.45 26.51
CA ALA A 503 -2.23 28.88 27.75
C ALA A 503 -0.70 28.81 27.66
N PRO A 504 0.06 29.66 28.38
CA PRO A 504 1.53 29.57 28.42
C PRO A 504 2.02 28.20 28.94
N ASP A 505 1.17 27.51 29.70
CA ASP A 505 1.24 26.09 30.01
C ASP A 505 -0.07 25.47 29.52
N LEU A 506 -0.07 24.62 28.49
CA LEU A 506 -1.20 23.72 28.23
C LEU A 506 -1.28 22.79 29.46
N PRO A 507 -2.17 23.06 30.43
CA PRO A 507 -1.95 22.55 31.78
C PRO A 507 -2.19 21.05 31.79
N GLU A 508 -1.57 20.35 32.75
CA GLU A 508 -1.94 18.97 33.11
C GLU A 508 -3.47 18.77 33.16
N ASP A 509 -4.23 19.82 33.48
CA ASP A 509 -5.69 19.86 33.44
C ASP A 509 -6.32 19.63 32.05
N VAL A 510 -5.79 20.18 30.96
CA VAL A 510 -6.35 19.93 29.61
C VAL A 510 -6.08 18.50 29.19
N HIS A 511 -4.87 17.98 29.44
CA HIS A 511 -4.56 16.56 29.23
C HIS A 511 -5.44 15.65 30.10
N ARG A 512 -5.62 15.99 31.38
CA ARG A 512 -6.49 15.27 32.30
C ARG A 512 -7.94 15.26 31.80
N ILE A 513 -8.50 16.41 31.44
CA ILE A 513 -9.88 16.52 30.91
C ILE A 513 -10.02 15.72 29.61
N ALA A 514 -9.04 15.83 28.70
CA ALA A 514 -9.06 15.09 27.44
C ALA A 514 -9.03 13.57 27.66
N ASN A 515 -8.22 13.10 28.61
CA ASN A 515 -8.14 11.69 29.00
C ASN A 515 -9.44 11.21 29.68
N GLU A 516 -9.95 11.94 30.68
CA GLU A 516 -11.19 11.60 31.40
C GLU A 516 -12.42 11.59 30.46
N CYS A 517 -12.42 12.46 29.45
CA CYS A 517 -13.49 12.54 28.45
C CYS A 517 -13.28 11.60 27.25
N GLY A 518 -12.24 10.76 27.23
CA GLY A 518 -11.93 9.83 26.13
C GLY A 518 -11.74 10.53 24.78
N VAL A 519 -11.18 11.74 24.78
CA VAL A 519 -11.04 12.59 23.58
C VAL A 519 -10.05 11.98 22.60
N LEU A 520 -8.95 11.40 23.10
CA LEU A 520 -7.93 10.76 22.26
C LEU A 520 -8.52 9.57 21.52
N ASP A 521 -9.16 8.63 22.22
CA ASP A 521 -9.84 7.49 21.60
C ASP A 521 -10.81 7.95 20.51
N LYS A 522 -11.56 9.04 20.75
CA LYS A 522 -12.49 9.54 19.74
C LYS A 522 -11.79 10.17 18.54
N THR A 523 -10.64 10.77 18.75
CA THR A 523 -9.84 11.40 17.70
C THR A 523 -9.14 10.33 16.87
N ASP A 524 -8.61 9.27 17.50
CA ASP A 524 -8.12 8.06 16.85
C ASP A 524 -9.24 7.37 16.03
N ASP A 525 -10.45 7.22 16.58
CA ASP A 525 -11.60 6.67 15.83
C ASP A 525 -11.91 7.49 14.56
N LEU A 526 -11.78 8.83 14.64
CA LEU A 526 -12.00 9.71 13.50
C LEU A 526 -10.85 9.59 12.49
N LEU A 527 -9.60 9.48 12.95
CA LEU A 527 -8.45 9.21 12.10
C LEU A 527 -8.67 7.93 11.29
N GLU A 528 -9.00 6.82 11.96
CA GLU A 528 -9.27 5.54 11.31
C GLU A 528 -10.48 5.61 10.36
N ALA A 529 -11.55 6.33 10.74
CA ALA A 529 -12.71 6.52 9.88
C ALA A 529 -12.37 7.28 8.59
N TYR A 530 -11.56 8.34 8.65
CA TYR A 530 -11.15 9.10 7.45
C TYR A 530 -10.11 8.35 6.62
N LYS A 531 -9.22 7.56 7.24
CA LYS A 531 -8.34 6.63 6.52
C LYS A 531 -9.16 5.63 5.72
N GLU A 532 -10.13 4.99 6.36
CA GLU A 532 -11.02 4.03 5.70
C GLU A 532 -11.88 4.70 4.63
N GLU A 533 -12.40 5.91 4.87
CA GLU A 533 -13.13 6.66 3.84
C GLU A 533 -12.26 6.97 2.62
N SER A 534 -10.98 7.30 2.82
CA SER A 534 -10.05 7.47 1.72
C SER A 534 -9.92 6.17 0.91
N ILE A 535 -9.83 5.01 1.56
CA ILE A 535 -9.74 3.71 0.89
C ILE A 535 -11.04 3.37 0.16
N ARG A 536 -12.20 3.53 0.82
CA ARG A 536 -13.52 3.27 0.22
C ARG A 536 -13.78 4.13 -1.01
N SER A 537 -13.33 5.38 -1.01
CA SER A 537 -13.50 6.27 -2.16
C SER A 537 -12.88 5.69 -3.44
N LEU A 538 -11.82 4.87 -3.32
CA LEU A 538 -11.13 4.22 -4.43
C LEU A 538 -11.94 3.10 -5.10
N ARG A 539 -13.07 2.66 -4.51
CA ARG A 539 -13.99 1.65 -5.07
C ARG A 539 -14.37 1.94 -6.51
N PHE A 540 -14.56 3.21 -6.84
CA PHE A 540 -15.05 3.64 -8.15
C PHE A 540 -13.94 3.86 -9.19
N LEU A 541 -12.67 3.58 -8.86
CA LEU A 541 -11.59 3.60 -9.84
C LEU A 541 -11.70 2.39 -10.78
N SER A 542 -11.61 2.69 -12.08
CA SER A 542 -11.53 1.66 -13.14
C SER A 542 -10.11 1.15 -13.37
N SER A 543 -9.10 1.79 -12.76
CA SER A 543 -7.68 1.48 -12.92
C SER A 543 -7.19 0.63 -11.75
N PRO A 544 -6.87 -0.67 -11.94
CA PRO A 544 -6.32 -1.52 -10.88
C PRO A 544 -4.97 -0.99 -10.38
N THR A 545 -4.13 -0.49 -11.29
CA THR A 545 -2.81 0.06 -10.97
C THR A 545 -2.94 1.32 -10.10
N LEU A 546 -3.83 2.25 -10.47
CA LEU A 546 -4.07 3.46 -9.68
C LEU A 546 -4.75 3.14 -8.34
N LYS A 547 -5.73 2.23 -8.32
CA LYS A 547 -6.40 1.78 -7.08
C LYS A 547 -5.39 1.20 -6.10
N GLY A 548 -4.58 0.23 -6.54
CA GLY A 548 -3.54 -0.38 -5.71
C GLY A 548 -2.46 0.60 -5.28
N LEU A 549 -2.07 1.53 -6.15
CA LEU A 549 -1.12 2.60 -5.84
C LEU A 549 -1.65 3.51 -4.72
N MET A 550 -2.86 4.05 -4.87
CA MET A 550 -3.48 4.93 -3.88
C MET A 550 -3.69 4.22 -2.54
N ARG A 551 -4.06 2.93 -2.54
CA ARG A 551 -4.15 2.11 -1.33
C ARG A 551 -2.82 2.02 -0.58
N ARG A 552 -1.72 1.72 -1.29
CA ARG A 552 -0.38 1.64 -0.69
C ARG A 552 0.12 2.98 -0.15
N ILE A 553 -0.24 4.08 -0.81
CA ILE A 553 0.13 5.43 -0.37
C ILE A 553 -0.45 5.73 1.01
N VAL A 554 -1.71 5.35 1.29
CA VAL A 554 -2.31 5.50 2.62
C VAL A 554 -1.43 4.80 3.66
N GLY A 555 -1.09 3.52 3.46
CA GLY A 555 -0.23 2.78 4.38
C GLY A 555 1.14 3.43 4.58
N LYS A 556 1.77 3.96 3.52
CA LYS A 556 3.06 4.66 3.61
C LYS A 556 2.99 6.01 4.35
N ILE A 557 1.90 6.77 4.22
CA ILE A 557 1.74 8.08 4.88
C ILE A 557 1.48 7.91 6.38
N PHE A 558 0.63 6.95 6.76
CA PHE A 558 0.25 6.70 8.15
C PHE A 558 1.18 5.73 8.89
N GLY A 559 2.24 5.24 8.24
CA GLY A 559 3.24 4.39 8.89
C GLY A 559 2.72 3.01 9.27
N GLU A 560 1.67 2.52 8.61
CA GLU A 560 1.11 1.20 8.87
C GLU A 560 2.16 0.13 8.58
N LYS A 561 2.45 -0.72 9.57
CA LYS A 561 3.23 -1.93 9.33
C LYS A 561 2.36 -2.85 8.46
N LEU A 562 2.69 -2.90 7.18
CA LEU A 562 1.96 -3.65 6.15
C LEU A 562 1.71 -5.13 6.49
N ILE A 563 2.52 -5.74 7.37
CA ILE A 563 2.40 -7.15 7.76
C ILE A 563 2.84 -7.31 9.23
N GLU A 564 1.92 -7.63 10.14
CA GLU A 564 2.25 -8.14 11.48
C GLU A 564 2.35 -9.66 11.47
N GLY A 565 3.23 -10.21 12.33
CA GLY A 565 3.69 -11.60 12.29
C GLY A 565 2.56 -12.63 12.36
N TYR A 566 2.44 -13.43 11.31
CA TYR A 566 1.30 -14.31 11.06
C TYR A 566 1.06 -15.51 12.00
N CYS A 567 1.93 -15.81 12.98
CA CYS A 567 1.75 -17.08 13.69
C CYS A 567 2.49 -17.25 15.04
N SER A 568 2.65 -16.21 15.85
CA SER A 568 3.15 -16.44 17.23
C SER A 568 2.12 -17.15 18.13
N GLU A 569 0.82 -17.05 17.80
CA GLU A 569 -0.27 -17.65 18.60
C GLU A 569 -0.50 -19.15 18.36
N PHE A 570 -0.04 -19.71 17.24
CA PHE A 570 -0.28 -21.12 16.91
C PHE A 570 0.77 -22.06 17.52
N GLU A 571 2.01 -21.59 17.65
CA GLU A 571 3.08 -22.34 18.35
C GLU A 571 2.82 -22.41 19.86
N THR A 572 2.28 -21.34 20.45
CA THR A 572 1.96 -21.29 21.89
C THR A 572 0.76 -22.16 22.26
N ARG A 573 -0.29 -22.24 21.42
CA ARG A 573 -1.46 -23.11 21.68
C ARG A 573 -1.18 -24.60 21.49
N ASN A 574 -0.36 -24.99 20.51
CA ASN A 574 0.00 -26.40 20.31
C ASN A 574 1.01 -26.92 21.33
N ALA A 575 1.87 -26.05 21.88
CA ALA A 575 2.72 -26.40 23.03
C ALA A 575 1.89 -26.61 24.31
N ALA A 576 0.79 -25.88 24.49
CA ALA A 576 -0.08 -25.98 25.68
C ALA A 576 -1.05 -27.18 25.65
N GLY A 577 -1.30 -27.79 24.48
CA GLY A 577 -2.24 -28.91 24.30
C GLY A 577 -1.67 -30.31 24.57
N ARG A 578 -0.36 -30.46 24.81
CA ARG A 578 0.27 -31.76 25.11
C ARG A 578 0.37 -31.98 26.63
N ALA A 579 -0.70 -32.44 27.25
CA ALA A 579 -0.60 -33.04 28.59
C ALA A 579 0.11 -34.41 28.50
N PRO A 580 1.12 -34.70 29.35
CA PRO A 580 1.79 -36.00 29.36
C PRO A 580 0.93 -37.00 30.11
N GLY A 581 0.44 -38.03 29.41
CA GLY A 581 -0.40 -39.06 30.02
C GLY A 581 -0.42 -40.35 29.21
N ALA A 582 0.64 -41.15 29.33
CA ALA A 582 0.60 -42.61 29.23
C ALA A 582 1.95 -43.20 29.63
N GLU A 583 2.10 -43.54 30.92
CA GLU A 583 3.12 -44.49 31.37
C GLU A 583 2.82 -45.86 30.76
N SER A 584 3.67 -46.32 29.84
CA SER A 584 3.67 -47.72 29.41
C SER A 584 4.42 -48.55 30.45
N ALA A 585 3.66 -49.31 31.24
CA ALA A 585 4.17 -50.38 32.09
C ALA A 585 4.92 -51.42 31.24
N ALA A 586 6.23 -51.54 31.45
CA ALA A 586 7.04 -52.67 31.01
C ALA A 586 7.41 -53.49 32.26
N GLY A 587 6.74 -54.62 32.44
CA GLY A 587 7.11 -55.64 33.39
C GLY A 587 8.21 -56.55 32.85
N SER A 588 9.20 -56.83 33.71
CA SER A 588 9.86 -58.14 33.92
C SER A 588 9.81 -59.17 32.79
N VAL A 589 10.94 -59.42 32.12
CA VAL A 589 11.95 -60.48 32.35
C VAL A 589 13.05 -60.30 31.31
#